data_AF-A0A8W8JP35-F1
#
_entry.id   AF-A0A8W8JP35-F1
#
_cell.length_a   1.000
_cell.length_b   1.000
_cell.length_c   1.000
_cell.angle_alpha   90.00
_cell.angle_beta   90.00
_cell.angle_gamma   90.00
#
_symmetry.space_group_name_H-M   'P 1'
#
loop_
_entity.id
_entity.type
_entity.pdbx_description
1 polymer ?
#
loop_
_entity_poly.entity_id
_entity_poly.type
_entity_poly.pdbx_seq_one_letter_code
_entity_poly.pdbx_strand_id
1 'polypeptide(L)' 'KKMTRKERDERILWKKNEVADYEATTFSIFYNNAFYLVLLILCSFYVLKNFSPMFNYLMSVGLAAGLLALFSTSNK' A
#
# COMPACT_ATOMS: atom_id res chain seq x y z
N LYS A 1 13.83 25.68 33.80
CA LYS A 1 14.17 24.25 34.08
C LYS A 1 14.97 23.72 32.87
N LYS A 2 16.29 23.50 33.00
CA LYS A 2 17.13 23.00 31.89
C LYS A 2 16.74 21.56 31.62
N MET A 3 16.30 21.26 30.39
CA MET A 3 15.89 19.92 29.96
C MET A 3 17.09 18.97 30.03
N THR A 4 16.88 17.79 30.61
CA THR A 4 17.92 16.78 30.83
C THR A 4 18.29 16.13 29.50
N ARG A 5 19.56 15.73 29.28
CA ARG A 5 20.01 15.16 27.99
C ARG A 5 19.14 13.97 27.53
N LYS A 6 18.71 13.12 28.47
CA LYS A 6 17.80 11.99 28.23
C LYS A 6 16.43 12.41 27.69
N GLU A 7 15.81 13.44 28.27
CA GLU A 7 14.52 13.97 27.80
C GLU A 7 14.64 14.57 26.40
N ARG A 8 15.80 15.16 26.05
CA ARG A 8 16.08 15.65 24.70
C ARG A 8 16.17 14.51 23.68
N ASP A 9 16.81 13.41 24.03
CA ASP A 9 17.00 12.26 23.13
C ASP A 9 15.68 11.51 22.92
N GLU A 10 14.87 11.31 23.96
CA GLU A 10 13.49 10.82 23.84
C GLU A 10 12.66 11.75 22.97
N ARG A 11 12.81 13.07 23.15
CA ARG A 11 12.16 14.10 22.32
C ARG A 11 12.57 14.04 20.84
N ILE A 12 13.73 13.50 20.53
CA ILE A 12 14.20 13.32 19.16
C ILE A 12 13.67 11.99 18.61
N LEU A 13 13.60 10.96 19.46
CA LEU A 13 13.10 9.64 19.08
C LEU A 13 11.61 9.69 18.69
N TRP A 14 10.73 10.36 19.46
CA TRP A 14 9.31 10.45 19.08
C TRP A 14 9.10 11.23 17.79
N LYS A 15 9.84 12.32 17.55
CA LYS A 15 9.75 13.07 16.29
C LYS A 15 10.21 12.25 15.10
N LYS A 16 11.26 11.44 15.27
CA LYS A 16 11.73 10.52 14.23
C LYS A 16 10.71 9.42 13.96
N ASN A 17 10.09 8.86 14.99
CA ASN A 17 9.02 7.88 14.82
C ASN A 17 7.80 8.49 14.13
N GLU A 18 7.40 9.71 14.50
CA GLU A 18 6.26 10.39 13.86
C GLU A 18 6.51 10.67 12.38
N VAL A 19 7.73 11.10 12.02
CA VAL A 19 8.12 11.27 10.61
C VAL A 19 8.17 9.93 9.89
N ALA A 20 8.72 8.89 10.53
CA ALA A 20 8.75 7.54 9.96
C ALA A 20 7.34 6.97 9.74
N ASP A 21 6.40 7.22 10.65
CA ASP A 21 5.00 6.78 10.53
C ASP A 21 4.26 7.57 9.44
N TYR A 22 4.55 8.87 9.30
CA TYR A 22 3.99 9.71 8.24
C TYR A 22 4.48 9.29 6.84
N GLU A 23 5.79 9.04 6.72
CA GLU A 23 6.40 8.54 5.49
C GLU A 23 5.93 7.12 5.17
N ALA A 24 5.86 6.23 6.16
CA ALA A 24 5.38 4.86 6.00
C ALA A 24 3.89 4.81 5.58
N THR A 25 3.06 5.71 6.12
CA THR A 25 1.64 5.80 5.72
C THR A 25 1.51 6.24 4.27
N THR A 26 2.28 7.26 3.88
CA THR A 26 2.30 7.75 2.48
C THR A 26 2.78 6.66 1.52
N PHE A 27 3.83 5.93 1.90
CA PHE A 27 4.38 4.84 1.10
C PHE A 27 3.40 3.66 0.99
N SER A 28 2.68 3.35 2.07
CA SER A 28 1.66 2.29 2.09
C SER A 28 0.49 2.62 1.17
N ILE A 29 0.02 3.86 1.14
CA ILE A 29 -1.04 4.30 0.22
C ILE A 29 -0.57 4.20 -1.24
N PHE A 30 0.63 4.66 -1.54
CA PHE A 30 1.17 4.58 -2.90
C PHE A 30 1.38 3.11 -3.35
N TYR A 31 1.94 2.28 -2.48
CA TYR A 31 2.18 0.86 -2.76
C TYR A 31 0.89 0.11 -3.06
N ASN A 32 -0.16 0.36 -2.28
CA ASN A 32 -1.46 -0.29 -2.47
C ASN A 32 -2.07 0.08 -3.84
N ASN A 33 -2.02 1.36 -4.21
CA ASN A 33 -2.52 1.82 -5.51
C ASN A 33 -1.67 1.35 -6.70
N ALA A 34 -0.34 1.34 -6.57
CA ALA A 34 0.55 0.81 -7.60
C ALA A 34 0.34 -0.71 -7.78
N PHE A 35 0.18 -1.43 -6.69
CA PHE A 35 -0.07 -2.87 -6.67
C PHE A 35 -1.41 -3.22 -7.35
N TYR A 36 -2.46 -2.43 -7.12
CA TYR A 36 -3.72 -2.55 -7.84
C TYR A 36 -3.54 -2.51 -9.35
N LEU A 37 -2.82 -1.50 -9.84
CA LEU A 37 -2.61 -1.28 -11.27
C LEU A 37 -1.78 -2.40 -11.89
N VAL A 38 -0.74 -2.85 -11.19
CA VAL A 38 0.09 -3.97 -11.65
C VAL A 38 -0.74 -5.25 -11.78
N LEU A 39 -1.55 -5.58 -10.77
CA LEU A 39 -2.44 -6.74 -10.83
C LEU A 39 -3.48 -6.61 -11.94
N LEU A 40 -4.08 -5.43 -12.10
CA LEU A 40 -5.09 -5.18 -13.12
C LEU A 40 -4.51 -5.34 -14.54
N ILE A 41 -3.30 -4.83 -14.78
CA ILE A 41 -2.61 -4.98 -16.06
C ILE A 41 -2.22 -6.45 -16.29
N LEU A 42 -1.67 -7.15 -15.30
CA LEU A 42 -1.31 -8.56 -15.42
C LEU A 42 -2.54 -9.45 -15.69
N CYS A 43 -3.62 -9.28 -14.93
CA CYS A 43 -4.86 -10.03 -15.14
C CYS A 43 -5.44 -9.75 -16.54
N SER A 44 -5.50 -8.49 -16.95
CA SER A 44 -6.12 -8.08 -18.21
C SER A 44 -5.33 -8.56 -19.44
N PHE A 45 -4.01 -8.37 -19.44
CA PHE A 45 -3.16 -8.65 -20.60
C PHE A 45 -2.61 -10.08 -20.65
N TYR A 46 -2.32 -10.71 -19.51
CA TYR A 46 -1.66 -12.03 -19.48
C TYR A 46 -2.64 -13.17 -19.21
N VAL A 47 -3.59 -12.99 -18.28
CA VAL A 47 -4.48 -14.09 -17.85
C VAL A 47 -5.74 -14.15 -18.72
N LEU A 48 -6.39 -13.02 -19.00
CA LEU A 48 -7.68 -12.96 -19.70
C LEU A 48 -7.59 -12.50 -21.16
N LYS A 49 -6.41 -12.56 -21.79
CA LYS A 49 -6.13 -11.99 -23.13
C LYS A 49 -7.08 -12.40 -24.27
N ASN A 50 -7.72 -13.57 -24.16
CA ASN A 50 -8.60 -14.14 -25.19
C ASN A 50 -10.10 -14.10 -24.82
N PHE A 51 -10.46 -13.58 -23.64
CA PHE A 51 -11.86 -13.50 -23.20
C PHE A 51 -12.57 -12.26 -23.75
N SER A 52 -13.91 -12.29 -23.77
CA SER A 52 -14.70 -11.15 -24.21
C SER A 52 -14.38 -9.90 -23.37
N PRO A 53 -14.42 -8.68 -23.95
CA PRO A 53 -13.99 -7.46 -23.26
C PRO A 53 -14.73 -7.22 -21.94
N MET A 54 -16.03 -7.54 -21.92
CA MET A 54 -16.88 -7.42 -20.73
C MET A 54 -16.42 -8.35 -19.61
N PHE A 55 -16.13 -9.62 -19.94
CA PHE A 55 -15.74 -10.61 -18.93
C PHE A 55 -14.31 -10.37 -18.44
N ASN A 56 -13.42 -9.93 -19.33
CA ASN A 56 -12.05 -9.56 -18.98
C ASN A 56 -12.03 -8.41 -17.97
N TYR A 57 -12.77 -7.32 -18.23
CA TYR A 57 -12.81 -6.18 -17.32
C TYR A 57 -13.38 -6.56 -15.95
N LEU A 58 -14.50 -7.27 -15.93
CA LEU A 58 -15.21 -7.60 -14.69
C LEU A 58 -14.39 -8.55 -13.80
N MET A 59 -13.73 -9.55 -14.39
CA MET A 59 -12.86 -10.47 -13.66
C MET A 59 -11.53 -9.82 -13.26
N SER A 60 -10.90 -9.04 -14.14
CA SER A 60 -9.62 -8.38 -13.81
C SER A 60 -9.78 -7.36 -12.69
N VAL A 61 -10.86 -6.55 -12.71
CA VAL A 61 -11.17 -5.60 -11.64
C VAL A 61 -11.54 -6.33 -10.35
N GLY A 62 -12.38 -7.37 -10.43
CA GLY A 62 -12.79 -8.14 -9.26
C GLY A 62 -11.62 -8.87 -8.58
N LEU A 63 -10.75 -9.52 -9.36
CA LEU A 63 -9.56 -10.21 -8.85
C LEU A 63 -8.52 -9.23 -8.32
N ALA A 64 -8.24 -8.13 -9.03
CA ALA A 64 -7.30 -7.11 -8.55
C ALA A 64 -7.78 -6.47 -7.25
N ALA A 65 -9.07 -6.14 -7.14
CA ALA A 65 -9.65 -5.58 -5.92
C ALA A 65 -9.67 -6.59 -4.76
N GLY A 66 -10.02 -7.86 -5.03
CA GLY A 66 -10.04 -8.91 -4.02
C GLY A 66 -8.64 -9.24 -3.47
N LEU A 67 -7.66 -9.41 -4.35
CA LEU A 67 -6.27 -9.63 -3.96
C LEU A 67 -5.72 -8.41 -3.21
N LEU A 68 -5.98 -7.20 -3.70
CA LEU A 68 -5.58 -5.98 -3.02
C LEU A 68 -6.18 -5.88 -1.62
N ALA A 69 -7.46 -6.19 -1.44
CA ALA A 69 -8.10 -6.15 -0.12
C ALA A 69 -7.46 -7.15 0.87
N LEU A 70 -7.06 -8.33 0.38
CA LEU A 70 -6.33 -9.32 1.17
C LEU A 70 -4.93 -8.83 1.56
N PHE A 71 -4.15 -8.34 0.59
CA PHE A 71 -2.78 -7.87 0.83
C PHE A 71 -2.72 -6.55 1.60
N SER A 72 -3.72 -5.69 1.45
CA SER A 72 -3.87 -4.44 2.21
C SER A 72 -4.12 -4.69 3.70
N THR A 73 -4.65 -5.86 4.08
CA THR A 73 -4.91 -6.22 5.48
C THR A 73 -3.70 -6.91 6.14
N SER A 74 -2.75 -7.42 5.35
CA SER A 74 -1.63 -8.24 5.83
C SER A 74 -0.49 -7.44 6.51
N ASN A 75 -0.62 -6.12 6.69
CA ASN A 75 0.43 -5.27 7.25
C ASN A 75 0.12 -4.79 8.69
N LYS A 76 -0.27 -5.72 9.56
CA LYS A 76 -0.35 -5.51 11.03
C LYS A 76 0.73 -6.30 11.74
#